data_AF-A0A1Q7HXJ8-F1
#
_entry.id   AF-A0A1Q7HXJ8-F1
#
_cell.length_a   1.000
_cell.length_b   1.000
_cell.length_c   1.000
_cell.angle_alpha   90.00
_cell.angle_beta   90.00
_cell.angle_gamma   90.00
#
_symmetry.space_group_name_H-M   'P 1'
#
loop_
_entity.id
_entity.type
_entity.pdbx_description
1 polymer ?
#
loop_
_entity_poly.entity_id
_entity_poly.type
_entity_poly.pdbx_seq_one_letter_code
_entity_poly.pdbx_strand_id
1 'polypeptide(L)'
;MSVLALVLAGGAALAANPSATGQPNQSCEEQTTRPGDSMSAPGSAFNPDGVAGTHYAGQQPQNSQNPNSVSQYDVACFQVSQNH
;
A
#
# COMPACT_ATOMS: atom_id res chain seq x y z
N MET A 1 27.99 -20.84 21.74
CA MET A 1 27.19 -19.61 21.53
C MET A 1 26.30 -19.81 20.32
N SER A 2 25.02 -19.50 20.45
CA SER A 2 23.92 -19.80 19.52
C SER A 2 24.09 -19.24 18.11
N VAL A 3 23.63 -20.03 17.13
CA VAL A 3 23.31 -19.57 15.77
C VAL A 3 21.94 -18.90 15.84
N LEU A 4 21.88 -17.59 15.63
CA LEU A 4 20.62 -16.84 15.55
C LEU A 4 20.03 -17.03 14.15
N ALA A 5 19.08 -17.96 14.01
CA ALA A 5 18.36 -18.19 12.78
C ALA A 5 17.38 -17.03 12.51
N LEU A 6 17.65 -16.26 11.45
CA LEU A 6 16.75 -15.23 10.96
C LEU A 6 15.57 -15.89 10.25
N VAL A 7 14.44 -15.99 10.93
CA VAL A 7 13.20 -16.54 10.38
C VAL A 7 12.57 -15.49 9.47
N LEU A 8 12.77 -15.59 8.15
CA LEU A 8 11.99 -14.84 7.17
C LEU A 8 10.57 -15.43 7.10
N ALA A 9 9.69 -14.99 7.99
CA ALA A 9 8.25 -15.14 7.81
C ALA A 9 7.77 -14.14 6.75
N GLY A 10 8.15 -14.38 5.49
CA GLY A 10 7.63 -13.66 4.33
C GLY A 10 6.21 -14.13 4.04
N GLY A 11 5.23 -13.63 4.79
CA GLY A 11 3.83 -13.76 4.40
C GLY A 11 3.61 -12.95 3.13
N ALA A 12 3.31 -13.62 2.02
CA ALA A 12 2.83 -12.93 0.83
C ALA A 12 1.50 -12.26 1.18
N ALA A 13 1.51 -10.94 1.35
CA ALA A 13 0.30 -10.15 1.49
C ALA A 13 -0.41 -10.16 0.12
N LEU A 14 -1.35 -11.08 -0.06
CA LEU A 14 -2.22 -11.10 -1.23
C LEU A 14 -3.23 -9.97 -1.07
N ALA A 15 -2.97 -8.89 -1.81
CA ALA A 15 -3.90 -7.78 -1.94
C ALA A 15 -5.22 -8.26 -2.58
N ALA A 16 -6.34 -8.10 -1.89
CA ALA A 16 -7.66 -8.29 -2.48
C ALA A 16 -7.86 -7.23 -3.58
N ASN A 17 -8.20 -7.67 -4.79
CA ASN A 17 -8.51 -6.80 -5.91
C ASN A 17 -10.03 -6.52 -5.92
N PRO A 18 -10.46 -5.27 -6.11
CA PRO A 18 -11.87 -4.97 -6.31
C PRO A 18 -12.36 -5.67 -7.59
N SER A 19 -13.63 -6.07 -7.60
CA SER A 19 -14.25 -6.92 -8.63
C SER A 19 -14.45 -6.25 -10.00
N ALA A 20 -13.81 -5.11 -10.26
CA ALA A 20 -13.94 -4.33 -11.48
C ALA A 20 -12.62 -4.29 -12.28
N THR A 21 -12.74 -4.13 -13.60
CA THR A 21 -11.59 -3.78 -14.46
C THR A 21 -11.37 -2.26 -14.39
N GLY A 22 -10.13 -1.82 -14.21
CA GLY A 22 -9.78 -0.40 -14.01
C GLY A 22 -9.35 -0.07 -12.59
N GLN A 23 -9.09 1.21 -12.30
CA GLN A 23 -8.68 1.63 -10.96
C GLN A 23 -9.84 1.55 -9.97
N PRO A 24 -9.58 1.16 -8.70
CA PRO A 24 -10.63 1.06 -7.69
C PRO A 24 -11.31 2.39 -7.33
N ASN A 25 -10.68 3.54 -7.63
CA ASN A 25 -11.13 4.88 -7.25
C ASN A 25 -11.45 4.98 -5.75
N GLN A 26 -10.62 4.36 -4.91
CA GLN A 26 -10.82 4.35 -3.46
C GLN A 26 -9.88 5.35 -2.80
N SER A 27 -10.44 6.39 -2.18
CA SER A 27 -9.66 7.33 -1.36
C SER A 27 -9.85 7.01 0.12
N CYS A 28 -8.74 6.78 0.82
CA CYS A 28 -8.75 6.64 2.27
C CYS A 28 -8.40 7.96 3.01
N GLU A 29 -8.70 9.11 2.39
CA GLU A 29 -8.57 10.45 3.01
C GLU A 29 -9.37 10.57 4.32
N GLU A 30 -10.51 9.88 4.43
CA GLU A 30 -11.35 9.83 5.64
C GLU A 30 -10.93 8.73 6.63
N GLN A 31 -9.96 7.88 6.28
CA GLN A 31 -9.53 6.75 7.11
C GLN A 31 -8.53 7.22 8.18
N THR A 32 -9.01 7.34 9.42
CA THR A 32 -8.19 7.75 10.57
C THR A 32 -7.08 6.75 10.93
N THR A 33 -7.20 5.49 10.51
CA THR A 33 -6.29 4.41 10.92
C THR A 33 -5.55 3.81 9.73
N ARG A 34 -4.22 3.74 9.83
CA ARG A 34 -3.35 3.02 8.88
C ARG A 34 -2.85 1.72 9.50
N PRO A 35 -2.62 0.65 8.72
CA PRO A 35 -2.21 -0.64 9.27
C PRO A 35 -0.82 -0.57 9.90
N GLY A 36 -0.69 -0.87 11.20
CA GLY A 36 0.60 -0.98 11.90
C GLY A 36 1.58 0.17 11.58
N ASP A 37 2.83 -0.18 11.27
CA ASP A 37 3.91 0.76 10.93
C ASP A 37 3.95 1.14 9.43
N SER A 38 2.83 1.03 8.72
CA SER A 38 2.77 1.29 7.27
C SER A 38 3.20 2.71 6.87
N MET A 39 3.11 3.70 7.75
CA MET A 39 3.60 5.06 7.49
C MET A 39 5.12 5.15 7.34
N SER A 40 5.89 4.27 7.98
CA SER A 40 7.36 4.31 7.99
C SER A 40 7.99 3.14 7.23
N ALA A 41 7.22 2.11 6.88
CA ALA A 41 7.69 0.99 6.09
C ALA A 41 8.07 1.43 4.65
N PRO A 42 9.31 1.21 4.18
CA PRO A 42 9.77 1.73 2.89
C PRO A 42 8.98 1.23 1.66
N GLY A 43 8.43 0.02 1.75
CA GLY A 43 7.64 -0.61 0.70
C GLY A 43 6.12 -0.38 0.82
N SER A 44 5.66 0.41 1.78
CA SER A 44 4.22 0.62 1.97
C SER A 44 3.66 1.71 1.07
N ALA A 45 2.48 1.45 0.51
CA ALA A 45 1.69 2.45 -0.22
C ALA A 45 1.29 3.65 0.67
N PHE A 46 1.29 3.49 1.99
CA PHE A 46 0.94 4.55 2.94
C PHE A 46 2.14 5.41 3.36
N ASN A 47 3.36 5.03 3.02
CA ASN A 47 4.56 5.79 3.34
C ASN A 47 4.87 6.80 2.21
N PRO A 48 4.62 8.10 2.40
CA PRO A 48 4.80 9.11 1.35
C PRO A 48 6.28 9.30 0.96
N ASP A 49 7.20 8.99 1.87
CA ASP A 49 8.65 9.08 1.65
C ASP A 49 9.25 7.74 1.23
N GLY A 50 8.44 6.67 1.22
CA GLY A 50 8.84 5.33 0.85
C GLY A 50 8.89 5.13 -0.67
N VAL A 51 9.55 4.06 -1.11
CA VAL A 51 9.66 3.70 -2.54
C VAL A 51 8.27 3.44 -3.14
N ALA A 52 7.38 2.80 -2.38
CA ALA A 52 6.02 2.56 -2.82
C ALA A 52 5.21 3.85 -2.95
N GLY A 53 5.20 4.73 -1.94
CA GLY A 53 4.55 6.05 -2.02
C GLY A 53 5.05 6.89 -3.19
N THR A 54 6.37 7.04 -3.30
CA THR A 54 7.01 7.94 -4.29
C THR A 54 6.96 7.45 -5.74
N HIS A 55 6.80 6.15 -5.99
CA HIS A 55 6.83 5.61 -7.36
C HIS A 55 5.55 4.89 -7.80
N TYR A 56 4.80 4.32 -6.85
CA TYR A 56 3.84 3.27 -7.17
C TYR A 56 2.45 3.43 -6.54
N ALA A 57 2.27 4.36 -5.59
CA ALA A 57 1.04 4.52 -4.80
C ALA A 57 0.48 5.95 -4.88
N GLY A 58 0.47 6.51 -6.09
CA GLY A 58 -0.38 7.66 -6.37
C GLY A 58 0.15 9.03 -5.92
N GLN A 59 1.39 9.16 -5.43
CA GLN A 59 1.91 10.48 -5.06
C GLN A 59 2.18 11.34 -6.31
N GLN A 60 1.91 12.64 -6.18
CA GLN A 60 2.24 13.64 -7.19
C GLN A 60 3.76 13.91 -7.20
N PRO A 61 4.38 14.12 -8.38
CA PRO A 61 3.75 14.24 -9.71
C PRO A 61 3.57 12.92 -10.49
N GLN A 62 3.96 11.77 -9.95
CA GLN A 62 4.05 10.51 -10.68
C GLN A 62 2.69 10.03 -11.17
N ASN A 63 1.63 10.24 -10.38
CA ASN A 63 0.25 9.92 -10.81
C ASN A 63 -0.31 10.85 -11.89
N SER A 64 0.19 12.08 -12.00
CA SER A 64 -0.19 12.99 -13.09
C SER A 64 0.30 12.49 -14.45
N GLN A 65 1.40 11.73 -14.47
CA GLN A 65 1.96 11.15 -15.70
C GLN A 65 1.45 9.73 -15.95
N ASN A 66 1.17 8.97 -14.90
CA ASN A 66 0.63 7.62 -14.99
C ASN A 66 -0.53 7.45 -13.99
N PRO A 67 -1.78 7.66 -14.44
CA PRO A 67 -2.95 7.49 -13.59
C PRO A 67 -2.98 6.11 -12.90
N ASN A 68 -2.48 5.06 -13.57
CA ASN A 68 -2.42 3.70 -13.00
C ASN A 68 -1.55 3.59 -11.73
N SER A 69 -0.66 4.54 -11.45
CA SER A 69 0.12 4.55 -10.20
C SER A 69 -0.75 4.81 -8.97
N VAL A 70 -1.96 5.36 -9.14
CA VAL A 70 -2.94 5.51 -8.05
C VAL A 70 -3.50 4.14 -7.62
N SER A 71 -3.44 3.11 -8.49
CA SER A 71 -4.13 1.83 -8.26
C SER A 71 -3.65 1.12 -7.00
N GLN A 72 -2.36 1.22 -6.65
CA GLN A 72 -1.86 0.52 -5.46
C GLN A 72 -2.29 1.21 -4.16
N TYR A 73 -2.40 2.54 -4.16
CA TYR A 73 -2.97 3.27 -3.04
C TYR A 73 -4.45 2.94 -2.88
N ASP A 74 -5.19 2.95 -3.98
CA ASP A 74 -6.61 2.61 -3.99
C ASP A 74 -6.88 1.17 -3.52
N VAL A 75 -6.09 0.21 -3.98
CA VAL A 75 -6.18 -1.20 -3.55
C VAL A 75 -5.83 -1.34 -2.06
N ALA A 76 -4.83 -0.61 -1.59
CA ALA A 76 -4.50 -0.57 -0.17
C ALA A 76 -5.64 0.06 0.65
N CYS A 77 -6.23 1.16 0.18
CA CYS A 77 -7.40 1.78 0.80
C CYS A 77 -8.58 0.81 0.87
N PHE A 78 -8.88 0.12 -0.23
CA PHE A 78 -9.93 -0.91 -0.28
C PHE A 78 -9.71 -2.00 0.77
N GLN A 79 -8.48 -2.49 0.93
CA GLN A 79 -8.21 -3.53 1.92
C GLN A 79 -8.34 -3.04 3.35
N VAL A 80 -7.91 -1.81 3.62
CA VAL A 80 -8.06 -1.18 4.93
C VAL A 80 -9.53 -0.97 5.24
N SER A 81 -10.36 -0.53 4.29
CA SER A 81 -11.80 -0.36 4.53
C SER A 81 -12.53 -1.68 4.75
N GLN A 82 -12.04 -2.79 4.20
CA GLN A 82 -12.62 -4.13 4.40
C GLN A 82 -12.16 -4.82 5.71
N ASN A 83 -11.07 -4.37 6.33
CA ASN A 83 -10.52 -4.95 7.57
C ASN A 83 -10.95 -4.20 8.85
N HIS A 84 -11.89 -3.25 8.74
CA HIS A 84 -12.57 -2.62 9.87
C HIS A 84 -13.93 -3.27 10.11
#